data_AF-E9RJT9-F1
#
_entry.id   AF-E9RJT9-F1
#
_cell.length_a   1.000
_cell.length_b   1.000
_cell.length_c   1.000
_cell.angle_alpha   90.00
_cell.angle_beta   90.00
_cell.angle_gamma   90.00
#
_symmetry.space_group_name_H-M   'P 1'
#
loop_
_entity.id
_entity.type
_entity.pdbx_description
1 polymer ?
#
loop_
_entity_poly.entity_id
_entity_poly.type
_entity_poly.pdbx_seq_one_letter_code
_entity_poly.pdbx_strand_id
1 'polypeptide(L)'
;DKLKRLMFYLLKSGIKSVIPEFHSSYSELFETLETKLADKGKASFNEANDQAAFNFLARSLYGTSPSNTQLGTDGPKLVQKWVLFQLSPILVLGLPKFIEDPLIHTFPLPPFLVKKDYQRLYDFFYQSSGHVLDEAERLGVSRDEACHNLLF
;
A
#
# COMPACT_ATOMS: atom_id res chain seq x y z
N ASP A 1 -19.91 2.12 14.93
CA ASP A 1 -19.03 2.39 13.79
C ASP A 1 -18.67 1.08 13.09
N LYS A 2 -19.29 0.78 11.94
CA LYS A 2 -19.21 -0.53 11.28
C LYS A 2 -17.83 -0.79 10.67
N LEU A 3 -17.26 0.22 10.01
CA LEU A 3 -15.94 0.16 9.37
C LEU A 3 -14.83 -0.05 10.40
N LYS A 4 -14.90 0.61 11.56
CA LYS A 4 -13.95 0.39 12.65
C LYS A 4 -13.98 -1.05 13.17
N ARG A 5 -15.16 -1.67 13.26
CA ARG A 5 -15.31 -3.08 13.64
C ARG A 5 -14.71 -4.01 12.57
N LEU A 6 -14.88 -3.69 11.29
CA LEU A 6 -14.25 -4.40 10.18
C LEU A 6 -12.72 -4.36 10.29
N MET A 7 -12.12 -3.21 10.61
CA MET A 7 -10.67 -3.10 10.83
C MET A 7 -10.20 -3.95 12.01
N PHE A 8 -10.95 -3.98 13.12
CA PHE A 8 -10.63 -4.87 14.24
C PHE A 8 -10.73 -6.35 13.86
N TYR A 9 -11.69 -6.72 13.02
CA TYR A 9 -11.78 -8.07 12.48
C TYR A 9 -10.55 -8.42 11.65
N LEU A 10 -10.14 -7.56 10.71
CA LEU A 10 -8.95 -7.75 9.88
C LEU A 10 -7.67 -7.96 10.71
N LEU A 11 -7.44 -7.08 11.69
CA LEU A 11 -6.26 -7.19 12.55
C LEU A 11 -6.28 -8.48 13.37
N LYS A 12 -7.46 -8.91 13.83
CA LYS A 12 -7.62 -10.16 14.58
C LYS A 12 -7.45 -11.39 13.68
N SER A 13 -7.91 -11.37 12.43
CA SER A 13 -7.81 -12.51 11.51
C SER A 13 -6.36 -12.77 11.08
N GLY A 14 -5.57 -11.72 10.88
CA GLY A 14 -4.16 -11.81 10.47
C GLY A 14 -3.16 -12.13 11.58
N ILE A 15 -3.56 -12.13 12.87
CA ILE A 15 -2.63 -12.15 14.02
C ILE A 15 -1.62 -13.30 14.01
N LYS A 16 -2.01 -14.49 13.52
CA LYS A 16 -1.13 -15.66 13.45
C LYS A 16 -0.08 -15.56 12.36
N SER A 17 -0.34 -14.75 11.33
CA SER A 17 0.54 -14.55 10.18
C SER A 17 1.54 -13.40 10.39
N VAL A 18 1.28 -12.49 11.35
CA VAL A 18 2.12 -11.29 11.55
C VAL A 18 3.60 -11.63 11.78
N ILE A 19 3.92 -12.48 12.76
CA ILE A 19 5.31 -12.82 13.08
C ILE A 19 6.03 -13.53 11.92
N PRO A 20 5.50 -14.65 11.35
CA PRO A 20 6.19 -15.34 10.28
C PRO A 20 6.34 -14.47 9.01
N GLU A 21 5.31 -13.71 8.64
CA GLU A 21 5.37 -12.86 7.43
C GLU A 21 6.28 -11.64 7.62
N PHE A 22 6.38 -11.10 8.84
CA PHE A 22 7.36 -10.07 9.16
C PHE A 22 8.78 -10.61 8.99
N HIS A 23 9.07 -11.76 9.59
CA HIS A 23 10.39 -12.37 9.46
C HIS A 23 10.73 -12.64 7.99
N SER A 24 9.83 -13.25 7.22
CA SER A 24 10.06 -13.52 5.79
C SER A 24 10.32 -12.24 5.00
N SER A 25 9.44 -11.25 5.11
CA SER A 25 9.51 -10.03 4.27
C SER A 25 10.74 -9.18 4.59
N TYR A 26 11.13 -9.11 5.86
CA TYR A 26 12.30 -8.31 6.27
C TYR A 26 13.63 -9.08 6.15
N SER A 27 13.63 -10.43 6.17
CA SER A 27 14.79 -11.21 5.73
C SER A 27 15.07 -10.97 4.24
N GLU A 28 14.04 -11.05 3.38
CA GLU A 28 14.14 -10.73 1.94
C GLU A 28 14.69 -9.31 1.71
N LEU A 29 14.28 -8.34 2.54
CA LEU A 29 14.81 -6.97 2.52
C LEU A 29 16.32 -6.94 2.76
N PHE A 30 16.79 -7.52 3.86
CA PHE A 30 18.20 -7.47 4.22
C PHE A 30 19.08 -8.21 3.22
N GLU A 31 18.66 -9.38 2.74
CA GLU A 31 19.35 -10.11 1.68
C GLU A 31 19.49 -9.26 0.39
N THR A 32 18.42 -8.52 0.04
CA THR A 32 18.43 -7.61 -1.11
C THR A 32 19.40 -6.45 -0.90
N LEU A 33 19.42 -5.87 0.30
CA LEU A 33 20.31 -4.76 0.64
C LEU A 33 21.78 -5.19 0.64
N GLU A 34 22.09 -6.34 1.24
CA GLU A 34 23.44 -6.91 1.27
C GLU A 34 23.95 -7.20 -0.14
N THR A 35 23.11 -7.81 -0.99
CA THR A 35 23.43 -8.08 -2.39
C THR A 35 23.74 -6.79 -3.16
N LYS A 36 22.89 -5.75 -3.02
CA LYS A 36 23.11 -4.45 -3.68
C LYS A 36 24.34 -3.73 -3.14
N LEU A 37 24.59 -3.82 -1.84
CA LEU A 37 25.74 -3.20 -1.20
C LEU A 37 27.05 -3.84 -1.67
N ALA A 38 27.09 -5.17 -1.76
CA ALA A 38 28.23 -5.92 -2.28
C ALA A 38 28.51 -5.59 -3.76
N ASP A 39 27.47 -5.47 -4.58
CA ASP A 39 27.60 -5.19 -6.02
C ASP A 39 27.95 -3.71 -6.31
N LYS A 40 27.31 -2.76 -5.62
CA LYS A 40 27.35 -1.32 -6.00
C LYS A 40 28.03 -0.42 -4.97
N GLY A 41 28.47 -0.96 -3.83
CA GLY A 41 29.01 -0.19 -2.70
C GLY A 41 27.96 0.70 -2.00
N LYS A 42 26.69 0.63 -2.42
CA LYS A 42 25.57 1.36 -1.81
C LYS A 42 24.23 0.67 -2.10
N ALA A 43 23.27 0.81 -1.18
CA ALA A 43 21.91 0.32 -1.35
C ALA A 43 20.90 1.36 -0.84
N SER A 44 19.80 1.56 -1.58
CA SER A 44 18.69 2.41 -1.14
C SER A 44 17.83 1.64 -0.15
N PHE A 45 17.81 2.07 1.11
CA PHE A 45 16.96 1.47 2.14
C PHE A 45 15.47 1.70 1.83
N ASN A 46 15.10 2.94 1.47
CA ASN A 46 13.69 3.33 1.30
C ASN A 46 12.97 2.46 0.26
N GLU A 47 13.54 2.30 -0.93
CA GLU A 47 12.91 1.51 -2.00
C GLU A 47 12.67 0.05 -1.58
N ALA A 48 13.67 -0.56 -0.94
CA ALA A 48 13.58 -1.95 -0.53
C ALA A 48 12.62 -2.10 0.66
N ASN A 49 12.65 -1.17 1.61
CA ASN A 49 11.75 -1.13 2.75
C ASN A 49 10.29 -0.94 2.33
N ASP A 50 10.01 -0.04 1.40
CA ASP A 50 8.64 0.20 0.91
C ASP A 50 8.06 -1.06 0.26
N GLN A 51 8.88 -1.79 -0.50
CA GLN A 51 8.50 -3.09 -1.06
C GLN A 51 8.26 -4.14 0.03
N ALA A 52 9.16 -4.25 1.00
CA ALA A 52 9.06 -5.20 2.11
C ALA A 52 7.81 -4.92 2.97
N ALA A 53 7.52 -3.66 3.27
CA ALA A 53 6.35 -3.24 4.02
C ALA A 53 5.05 -3.60 3.30
N PHE A 54 4.94 -3.32 1.99
CA PHE A 54 3.75 -3.67 1.22
C PHE A 54 3.57 -5.20 1.14
N ASN A 55 4.65 -5.96 0.92
CA ASN A 55 4.61 -7.43 0.91
C ASN A 55 4.17 -7.98 2.28
N PHE A 56 4.75 -7.47 3.36
CA PHE A 56 4.41 -7.88 4.73
C PHE A 56 2.93 -7.65 5.02
N LEU A 57 2.39 -6.46 4.72
CA LEU A 57 0.98 -6.15 4.96
C LEU A 57 0.06 -7.04 4.12
N ALA A 58 0.38 -7.20 2.82
CA ALA A 58 -0.40 -8.04 1.92
C ALA A 58 -0.46 -9.52 2.38
N ARG A 59 0.71 -10.08 2.75
CA ARG A 59 0.81 -11.47 3.20
C ARG A 59 0.18 -11.66 4.58
N SER A 60 0.44 -10.76 5.53
CA SER A 60 -0.04 -10.91 6.92
C SER A 60 -1.55 -10.65 7.07
N LEU A 61 -2.10 -9.67 6.35
CA LEU A 61 -3.51 -9.28 6.47
C LEU A 61 -4.43 -10.05 5.53
N TYR A 62 -3.94 -10.40 4.33
CA TYR A 62 -4.76 -10.99 3.27
C TYR A 62 -4.27 -12.35 2.77
N GLY A 63 -3.18 -12.88 3.34
CA GLY A 63 -2.62 -14.17 2.92
C GLY A 63 -2.17 -14.20 1.46
N THR A 64 -1.94 -13.04 0.84
CA THR A 64 -1.62 -12.93 -0.59
C THR A 64 -0.25 -12.29 -0.79
N SER A 65 0.60 -12.93 -1.59
CA SER A 65 1.85 -12.30 -2.05
C SER A 65 1.59 -11.44 -3.29
N PRO A 66 1.85 -10.11 -3.27
CA PRO A 66 1.62 -9.23 -4.41
C PRO A 66 2.34 -9.66 -5.70
N SER A 67 3.52 -10.25 -5.55
CA SER A 67 4.32 -10.84 -6.64
C SER A 67 3.58 -11.90 -7.47
N ASN A 68 2.58 -12.56 -6.88
CA ASN A 68 1.82 -13.63 -7.51
C ASN A 68 0.52 -13.11 -8.15
N THR A 69 0.35 -11.79 -8.20
CA THR A 69 -0.84 -11.10 -8.74
C THR A 69 -0.44 -10.17 -9.88
N GLN A 70 -1.43 -9.57 -10.54
CA GLN A 70 -1.19 -8.55 -11.56
C GLN A 70 -0.57 -7.25 -11.00
N LEU A 71 -0.55 -7.08 -9.68
CA LEU A 71 0.08 -5.93 -9.02
C LEU A 71 1.61 -6.03 -9.05
N GLY A 72 2.17 -7.25 -8.96
CA GLY A 72 3.62 -7.47 -8.95
C GLY A 72 4.33 -6.65 -7.87
N THR A 73 5.36 -5.91 -8.27
CA THR A 73 6.13 -4.99 -7.39
C THR A 73 5.69 -3.54 -7.51
N ASP A 74 4.58 -3.25 -8.19
CA ASP A 74 4.15 -1.86 -8.43
C ASP A 74 3.44 -1.24 -7.22
N GLY A 75 2.97 -2.04 -6.26
CA GLY A 75 2.16 -1.62 -5.10
C GLY A 75 2.68 -0.34 -4.42
N PRO A 76 3.92 -0.31 -3.92
CA PRO A 76 4.48 0.87 -3.25
C PRO A 76 4.45 2.13 -4.10
N LYS A 77 4.82 2.02 -5.38
CA LYS A 77 4.85 3.15 -6.32
C LYS A 77 3.45 3.71 -6.59
N LEU A 78 2.46 2.83 -6.74
CA LEU A 78 1.07 3.24 -6.95
C LEU A 78 0.51 3.94 -5.70
N VAL A 79 0.81 3.41 -4.51
CA VAL A 79 0.42 4.03 -3.23
C VAL A 79 1.09 5.39 -3.08
N GLN A 80 2.40 5.50 -3.30
CA GLN A 80 3.13 6.76 -3.18
C GLN A 80 2.55 7.84 -4.13
N LYS A 81 2.26 7.47 -5.38
CA LYS A 81 1.63 8.39 -6.34
C LYS A 81 0.22 8.79 -5.87
N TRP A 82 -0.59 7.87 -5.37
CA TRP A 82 -1.92 8.21 -4.86
C TRP A 82 -1.86 9.11 -3.62
N VAL A 83 -0.97 8.82 -2.66
CA VAL A 83 -0.74 9.65 -1.48
C VAL A 83 -0.27 11.06 -1.86
N LEU A 84 0.59 11.21 -2.87
CA LEU A 84 0.97 12.52 -3.38
C LEU A 84 -0.26 13.33 -3.83
N PHE A 85 -1.23 12.70 -4.49
CA PHE A 85 -2.45 13.39 -4.91
C PHE A 85 -3.32 13.81 -3.71
N GLN A 86 -3.35 13.01 -2.64
CA GLN A 86 -4.11 13.33 -1.43
C GLN A 86 -3.44 14.40 -0.57
N LEU A 87 -2.11 14.36 -0.45
CA LEU A 87 -1.34 15.17 0.48
C LEU A 87 -0.53 16.29 -0.21
N SER A 88 -0.65 16.44 -1.54
CA SER A 88 0.07 17.46 -2.31
C SER A 88 0.12 18.86 -1.68
N PRO A 89 -0.96 19.39 -1.06
CA PRO A 89 -0.93 20.76 -0.52
C PRO A 89 -0.04 20.94 0.72
N ILE A 90 0.38 19.85 1.37
CA ILE A 90 1.17 19.87 2.62
C ILE A 90 2.55 19.24 2.47
N LEU A 91 2.86 18.65 1.31
CA LEU A 91 4.13 17.98 1.05
C LEU A 91 5.15 18.94 0.46
N VAL A 92 6.38 18.90 0.96
CA VAL A 92 7.51 19.62 0.35
C VAL A 92 8.36 18.64 -0.46
N LEU A 93 8.41 18.81 -1.78
CA LEU A 93 9.14 17.93 -2.71
C LEU A 93 10.58 18.36 -2.96
N GLY A 94 11.00 19.51 -2.44
CA GLY A 94 12.36 20.04 -2.58
C GLY A 94 12.62 20.73 -3.92
N LEU A 95 11.57 21.17 -4.60
CA LEU A 95 11.68 21.99 -5.80
C LEU A 95 11.83 23.47 -5.41
N PRO A 96 12.33 24.34 -6.32
CA PRO A 96 12.26 25.77 -6.10
C PRO A 96 10.80 26.24 -5.90
N LYS A 97 10.55 27.09 -4.91
CA LYS A 97 9.18 27.53 -4.53
C LYS A 97 8.34 28.04 -5.68
N PHE A 98 8.94 28.80 -6.61
CA PHE A 98 8.23 29.34 -7.77
C PHE A 98 7.77 28.27 -8.78
N ILE A 99 8.26 27.03 -8.67
CA ILE A 99 7.77 25.85 -9.40
C ILE A 99 6.81 25.06 -8.53
N GLU A 100 7.16 24.85 -7.26
CA GLU A 100 6.42 23.98 -6.35
C GLU A 100 5.03 24.53 -5.98
N ASP A 101 4.97 25.81 -5.62
CA ASP A 101 3.73 26.46 -5.17
C ASP A 101 2.60 26.44 -6.21
N PRO A 102 2.81 26.81 -7.50
CA PRO A 102 1.76 26.72 -8.50
C PRO A 102 1.41 25.28 -8.89
N LEU A 103 2.32 24.32 -8.69
CA LEU A 103 2.12 22.94 -9.13
C LEU A 103 1.34 22.09 -8.13
N ILE A 104 1.63 22.19 -6.82
CA ILE A 104 1.08 21.28 -5.81
C ILE A 104 0.48 21.96 -4.57
N HIS A 105 0.78 23.23 -4.29
CA HIS A 105 0.29 23.94 -3.10
C HIS A 105 -0.93 24.83 -3.35
N THR A 106 -1.18 25.25 -4.60
CA THR A 106 -2.26 26.21 -4.89
C THR A 106 -3.57 25.53 -5.27
N PHE A 107 -3.52 24.50 -6.13
CA PHE A 107 -4.70 23.81 -6.63
C PHE A 107 -4.59 22.31 -6.39
N PRO A 108 -5.71 21.61 -6.08
CA PRO A 108 -5.72 20.16 -6.01
C PRO A 108 -5.27 19.53 -7.33
N LEU A 109 -4.44 18.50 -7.25
CA LEU A 109 -4.03 17.75 -8.42
C LEU A 109 -5.24 17.04 -9.07
N PRO A 110 -5.37 17.04 -10.42
CA PRO A 110 -6.55 16.48 -11.08
C PRO A 110 -6.71 14.97 -10.82
N PRO A 111 -7.78 14.50 -10.12
CA PRO A 111 -7.88 13.10 -9.67
C PRO A 111 -7.88 12.05 -10.79
N PHE A 112 -8.31 12.44 -12.00
CA PHE A 112 -8.34 11.52 -13.14
C PHE A 112 -6.94 11.02 -13.55
N LEU A 113 -5.86 11.71 -13.18
CA LEU A 113 -4.48 11.33 -13.46
C LEU A 113 -3.97 10.15 -12.61
N VAL A 114 -4.66 9.84 -11.51
CA VAL A 114 -4.34 8.70 -10.63
C VAL A 114 -5.43 7.63 -10.62
N LYS A 115 -6.55 7.84 -11.33
CA LYS A 115 -7.69 6.90 -11.38
C LYS A 115 -7.30 5.48 -11.80
N LYS A 116 -6.49 5.33 -12.85
CA LYS A 116 -6.06 4.01 -13.34
C LYS A 116 -5.16 3.29 -12.34
N ASP A 117 -4.28 4.04 -11.68
CA ASP A 117 -3.35 3.48 -10.68
C ASP A 117 -4.11 3.06 -9.41
N TYR A 118 -5.06 3.88 -8.98
CA TYR A 118 -5.97 3.54 -7.88
C TYR A 118 -6.83 2.30 -8.21
N GLN A 119 -7.31 2.17 -9.45
CA GLN A 119 -8.07 0.98 -9.86
C GLN A 119 -7.24 -0.30 -9.74
N ARG A 120 -5.95 -0.27 -10.12
CA ARG A 120 -5.07 -1.43 -9.95
C ARG A 120 -4.91 -1.85 -8.48
N LEU A 121 -4.82 -0.88 -7.58
CA LEU A 121 -4.81 -1.14 -6.14
C LEU A 121 -6.15 -1.73 -5.70
N TYR A 122 -7.27 -1.11 -6.09
CA TYR A 122 -8.62 -1.60 -5.77
C TYR A 122 -8.81 -3.05 -6.21
N ASP A 123 -8.44 -3.39 -7.44
CA ASP A 123 -8.61 -4.74 -7.98
C ASP A 123 -7.80 -5.77 -7.18
N PHE A 124 -6.58 -5.41 -6.75
CA PHE A 124 -5.77 -6.23 -5.86
C PHE A 124 -6.46 -6.46 -4.50
N PHE A 125 -6.87 -5.39 -3.82
CA PHE A 125 -7.54 -5.52 -2.52
C PHE A 125 -8.86 -6.30 -2.64
N TYR A 126 -9.65 -6.05 -3.68
CA TYR A 126 -10.93 -6.74 -3.90
C TYR A 126 -10.73 -8.26 -4.07
N GLN A 127 -9.69 -8.66 -4.80
CA GLN A 127 -9.36 -10.07 -5.03
C GLN A 127 -8.73 -10.73 -3.79
N SER A 128 -7.90 -10.01 -3.03
CA SER A 128 -7.18 -10.56 -1.88
C SER A 128 -7.97 -10.57 -0.57
N SER A 129 -8.95 -9.68 -0.41
CA SER A 129 -9.64 -9.47 0.87
C SER A 129 -10.97 -10.21 1.02
N GLY A 130 -11.22 -11.27 0.24
CA GLY A 130 -12.50 -11.99 0.20
C GLY A 130 -13.09 -12.29 1.59
N HIS A 131 -12.31 -12.86 2.51
CA HIS A 131 -12.75 -13.18 3.86
C HIS A 131 -13.16 -11.96 4.71
N VAL A 132 -12.54 -10.80 4.46
CA VAL A 132 -12.85 -9.54 5.14
C VAL A 132 -14.09 -8.91 4.53
N LEU A 133 -14.23 -8.97 3.20
CA LEU A 133 -15.40 -8.49 2.48
C LEU A 133 -16.66 -9.28 2.84
N ASP A 134 -16.54 -10.58 3.11
CA ASP A 134 -17.65 -11.41 3.61
C ASP A 134 -18.09 -10.93 5.02
N GLU A 135 -17.15 -10.55 5.88
CA GLU A 135 -17.47 -9.96 7.19
C GLU A 135 -18.07 -8.54 7.06
N ALA A 136 -17.62 -7.75 6.08
CA ALA A 136 -18.23 -6.44 5.79
C ALA A 136 -19.72 -6.58 5.45
N GLU A 137 -20.09 -7.55 4.61
CA GLU A 137 -21.50 -7.81 4.28
C GLU A 137 -22.30 -8.23 5.52
N ARG A 138 -21.72 -9.05 6.41
CA ARG A 138 -22.35 -9.42 7.70
C ARG A 138 -22.57 -8.22 8.62
N LEU A 139 -21.66 -7.25 8.59
CA LEU A 139 -21.78 -5.98 9.31
C LEU A 139 -22.71 -4.97 8.61
N GLY A 140 -23.23 -5.32 7.43
CA GLY A 140 -24.10 -4.48 6.61
C GLY A 140 -23.37 -3.30 5.98
N VAL A 141 -22.17 -3.56 5.46
CA VAL A 141 -21.35 -2.66 4.61
C VAL A 141 -21.23 -3.33 3.25
N SER A 142 -21.36 -2.57 2.16
CA SER A 142 -21.19 -3.13 0.81
C SER A 142 -19.74 -3.54 0.56
N ARG A 143 -19.50 -4.56 -0.28
CA ARG A 143 -18.13 -4.98 -0.62
C ARG A 143 -17.31 -3.86 -1.25
N ASP A 144 -17.95 -3.02 -2.08
CA ASP A 144 -17.31 -1.89 -2.73
C ASP A 144 -16.84 -0.82 -1.73
N GLU A 145 -17.73 -0.40 -0.83
CA GLU A 145 -17.40 0.53 0.25
C GLU A 145 -16.31 -0.05 1.18
N ALA A 146 -16.42 -1.33 1.53
CA ALA A 146 -15.43 -2.01 2.35
C ALA A 146 -14.06 -2.06 1.66
N CYS A 147 -14.00 -2.38 0.36
CA CYS A 147 -12.76 -2.44 -0.40
C CYS A 147 -12.03 -1.09 -0.42
N HIS A 148 -12.76 0.02 -0.65
CA HIS A 148 -12.18 1.36 -0.58
C HIS A 148 -11.60 1.68 0.80
N ASN A 149 -12.25 1.24 1.88
CA ASN A 149 -11.77 1.43 3.25
C ASN A 149 -10.62 0.50 3.65
N LEU A 150 -10.48 -0.66 2.99
CA LEU A 150 -9.35 -1.58 3.20
C LEU A 150 -8.09 -1.14 2.45
N LEU A 151 -8.27 -0.48 1.30
CA LEU A 151 -7.19 0.11 0.52
C LEU A 151 -6.60 1.34 1.23
N PHE A 152 -7.46 2.17 1.81
CA PHE A 152 -7.09 3.39 2.53
C PHE A 152 -6.31 3.09 3.82
#